data_AF-A0A7S0RJR1-F1
#
_entry.id   AF-A0A7S0RJR1-F1
#
_cell.length_a   1.000
_cell.length_b   1.000
_cell.length_c   1.000
_cell.angle_alpha   90.00
_cell.angle_beta   90.00
_cell.angle_gamma   90.00
#
_symmetry.space_group_name_H-M   'P 1'
#
loop_
_entity.id
_entity.type
_entity.pdbx_description
1 polymer ?
#
loop_
_entity_poly.entity_id
_entity_poly.type
_entity_poly.pdbx_seq_one_letter_code
_entity_poly.pdbx_strand_id
1 'polypeptide(L)'
;DPDLVLQENHGEITVAALGRAEEALEALRQERTHLGQWFGSHITEPKGGPDPRAQDPEFDWEEFVSTVNERGEVRVLESARVAYMTSDTLDDGGQSRGMVFVNGQAASLKSAEAMEVAITLANTNRLTPSQLKAAGVSHKAETDEEGPQAEVQELLLSLCNDGMLYFLGDEEENEDADEAEVEEQTEEQ
;
A
#
# COMPACT_ATOMS: atom_id res chain seq x y z
N ASP A 1 -21.56 28.45 23.45
CA ASP A 1 -20.67 28.74 22.33
C ASP A 1 -21.01 30.13 21.81
N PRO A 2 -20.16 31.15 22.02
CA PRO A 2 -20.42 32.53 21.62
C PRO A 2 -20.49 32.73 20.10
N ASP A 3 -20.12 31.72 19.29
CA ASP A 3 -20.13 31.81 17.82
C ASP A 3 -21.45 31.38 17.16
N LEU A 4 -22.40 30.84 17.96
CA LEU A 4 -23.75 30.52 17.52
C LEU A 4 -24.65 31.75 17.62
N VAL A 5 -24.63 32.59 16.59
CA VAL A 5 -25.66 33.63 16.41
C VAL A 5 -27.01 32.94 16.32
N LEU A 6 -27.98 33.37 17.13
CA LEU A 6 -29.34 32.85 17.11
C LEU A 6 -29.92 33.06 15.70
N GLN A 7 -30.13 31.98 14.94
CA GLN A 7 -30.76 32.07 13.63
C GLN A 7 -32.26 32.30 13.80
N GLU A 8 -32.81 33.31 13.12
CA GLU A 8 -34.26 33.57 13.11
C GLU A 8 -35.01 32.52 12.28
N ASN A 9 -34.37 31.99 11.23
CA ASN A 9 -34.92 30.96 10.35
C ASN A 9 -34.07 29.68 10.42
N HIS A 10 -34.57 28.65 11.10
CA HIS A 10 -33.84 27.38 11.31
C HIS A 10 -33.47 26.61 10.03
N GLY A 11 -34.08 26.95 8.88
CA GLY A 11 -33.76 26.34 7.58
C GLY A 11 -32.85 27.19 6.69
N GLU A 12 -32.43 28.37 7.13
CA GLU A 12 -31.63 29.30 6.32
C GLU A 12 -30.14 28.98 6.39
N ILE A 13 -29.53 28.76 5.23
CA ILE A 13 -28.07 28.74 5.09
C ILE A 13 -27.63 30.19 4.87
N THR A 14 -27.11 30.81 5.91
CA THR A 14 -26.66 32.21 5.83
C THR A 14 -25.35 32.32 5.05
N VAL A 15 -25.07 33.51 4.51
CA VAL A 15 -23.80 33.81 3.84
C VAL A 15 -22.60 33.57 4.78
N ALA A 16 -22.75 33.86 6.07
CA ALA A 16 -21.71 33.59 7.06
C ALA A 16 -21.45 32.09 7.27
N ALA A 17 -22.50 31.25 7.22
CA ALA A 17 -22.34 29.80 7.29
C ALA A 17 -21.63 29.26 6.04
N LEU A 18 -21.95 29.79 4.85
CA LEU A 18 -21.27 29.45 3.61
C LEU A 18 -19.78 29.84 3.65
N GLY A 19 -19.47 31.06 4.11
CA GLY A 19 -18.07 31.52 4.24
C GLY A 19 -17.24 30.64 5.17
N ARG A 20 -17.80 30.19 6.30
CA ARG A 20 -17.11 29.23 7.20
C ARG A 20 -16.89 27.87 6.54
N ALA A 21 -17.83 27.41 5.72
CA ALA A 21 -17.67 26.17 4.98
C ALA A 21 -16.55 26.29 3.92
N GLU A 22 -16.49 27.42 3.21
CA GLU A 22 -15.41 27.72 2.26
C GLU A 22 -14.04 27.78 2.96
N GLU A 23 -13.95 28.46 4.10
CA GLU A 23 -12.72 28.51 4.91
C GLU A 23 -12.27 27.11 5.38
N ALA A 24 -13.21 26.28 5.84
CA ALA A 24 -12.91 24.91 6.25
C ALA A 24 -12.43 24.05 5.07
N LEU A 25 -13.05 24.18 3.89
CA LEU A 25 -12.60 23.49 2.68
C LEU A 25 -11.22 23.97 2.22
N GLU A 26 -10.95 25.26 2.29
CA GLU A 26 -9.65 25.81 1.92
C GLU A 26 -8.55 25.37 2.91
N ALA A 27 -8.84 25.31 4.21
CA ALA A 27 -7.92 24.74 5.20
C ALA A 27 -7.57 23.28 4.87
N LEU A 28 -8.57 22.45 4.55
CA LEU A 28 -8.34 21.06 4.12
C LEU A 28 -7.50 20.97 2.82
N ARG A 29 -7.65 21.92 1.90
CA ARG A 29 -6.84 21.96 0.67
C ARG A 29 -5.39 22.37 0.92
N GLN A 30 -5.12 23.11 1.98
CA GLN A 30 -3.77 23.49 2.38
C GLN A 30 -3.02 22.33 3.04
N GLU A 31 -3.74 21.36 3.61
CA GLU A 31 -3.18 20.10 4.14
C GLU A 31 -2.84 19.11 3.02
N ARG A 32 -1.80 19.44 2.23
CA ARG A 32 -1.34 18.66 1.07
C ARG A 32 -1.12 17.19 1.37
N THR A 33 -0.59 16.87 2.55
CA THR A 33 -0.34 15.49 2.99
C THR A 33 -1.64 14.70 3.14
N HIS A 34 -2.66 15.25 3.82
CA HIS A 34 -3.95 14.56 3.96
C HIS A 34 -4.68 14.41 2.63
N LEU A 35 -4.66 15.44 1.78
CA LEU A 35 -5.24 15.37 0.44
C LEU A 35 -4.52 14.32 -0.43
N GLY A 36 -3.18 14.29 -0.36
CA GLY A 36 -2.35 13.30 -1.06
C GLY A 36 -2.65 11.88 -0.61
N GLN A 37 -2.74 11.66 0.71
CA GLN A 37 -3.10 10.35 1.27
C GLN A 37 -4.49 9.91 0.83
N TRP A 38 -5.50 10.79 0.95
CA TRP A 38 -6.87 10.50 0.50
C TRP A 38 -6.90 10.15 -0.99
N PHE A 39 -6.24 10.97 -1.82
CA PHE A 39 -6.22 10.76 -3.27
C PHE A 39 -5.52 9.45 -3.64
N GLY A 40 -4.30 9.23 -3.15
CA GLY A 40 -3.53 8.02 -3.42
C GLY A 40 -4.27 6.74 -3.01
N SER A 41 -4.89 6.75 -1.82
CA SER A 41 -5.72 5.65 -1.34
C SER A 41 -6.93 5.44 -2.26
N HIS A 42 -7.67 6.51 -2.58
CA HIS A 42 -8.89 6.41 -3.39
C HIS A 42 -8.64 5.90 -4.82
N ILE A 43 -7.53 6.30 -5.47
CA ILE A 43 -7.23 5.86 -6.84
C ILE A 43 -6.71 4.42 -6.90
N THR A 44 -6.03 3.97 -5.85
CA THR A 44 -5.46 2.61 -5.79
C THR A 44 -6.43 1.60 -5.23
N GLU A 45 -7.50 2.01 -4.56
CA GLU A 45 -8.55 1.11 -4.09
C GLU A 45 -9.14 0.27 -5.26
N PRO A 46 -9.18 -1.07 -5.14
CA PRO A 46 -9.84 -1.94 -6.11
C PRO A 46 -11.32 -1.58 -6.24
N LYS A 47 -11.85 -1.60 -7.47
CA LYS A 47 -13.27 -1.27 -7.74
C LYS A 47 -14.14 -2.51 -7.99
N GLY A 48 -13.60 -3.69 -7.70
CA GLY A 48 -14.19 -5.01 -7.94
C GLY A 48 -13.10 -6.05 -8.21
N GLY A 49 -13.47 -7.32 -8.14
CA GLY A 49 -12.56 -8.46 -8.20
C GLY A 49 -12.43 -9.14 -6.84
N PRO A 50 -11.85 -10.35 -6.79
CA PRO A 50 -11.51 -10.99 -5.51
C PRO A 50 -10.41 -10.18 -4.83
N ASP A 51 -10.53 -10.06 -3.51
CA ASP A 51 -9.44 -9.52 -2.71
C ASP A 51 -8.23 -10.46 -2.81
N PRO A 52 -7.00 -9.93 -2.81
CA PRO A 52 -5.80 -10.74 -2.69
C PRO A 52 -5.93 -11.66 -1.47
N ARG A 53 -5.63 -12.95 -1.67
CA ARG A 53 -5.60 -13.90 -0.56
C ARG A 53 -4.32 -13.64 0.22
N ALA A 54 -4.47 -13.28 1.49
CA ALA A 54 -3.34 -13.21 2.41
C ALA A 54 -2.62 -14.57 2.46
N GLN A 55 -1.30 -14.54 2.63
CA GLN A 55 -0.50 -15.76 2.74
C GLN A 55 -0.77 -16.43 4.08
N ASP A 56 -1.05 -17.74 4.05
CA ASP A 56 -1.16 -18.60 5.22
C ASP A 56 -0.36 -19.89 4.97
N PRO A 57 0.80 -20.08 5.64
CA PRO A 57 1.35 -19.24 6.70
C PRO A 57 1.95 -17.91 6.19
N GLU A 58 2.03 -16.92 7.09
CA GLU A 58 2.77 -15.67 6.84
C GLU A 58 4.26 -15.95 6.65
N PHE A 59 4.88 -15.28 5.68
CA PHE A 59 6.33 -15.28 5.51
C PHE A 59 7.02 -14.53 6.64
N ASP A 60 8.09 -15.12 7.16
CA ASP A 60 9.14 -14.35 7.83
C ASP A 60 10.19 -13.82 6.84
N TRP A 61 11.12 -13.01 7.34
CA TRP A 61 12.17 -12.43 6.49
C TRP A 61 13.17 -13.45 5.94
N GLU A 62 13.51 -14.47 6.72
CA GLU A 62 14.46 -15.48 6.30
C GLU A 62 13.88 -16.30 5.15
N GLU A 63 12.60 -16.68 5.26
CA GLU A 63 11.81 -17.34 4.23
C GLU A 63 11.69 -16.46 2.98
N PHE A 64 11.31 -15.19 3.12
CA PHE A 64 11.20 -14.27 1.99
C PHE A 64 12.53 -14.18 1.22
N VAL A 65 13.66 -13.99 1.91
CA VAL A 65 14.97 -13.89 1.28
C VAL A 65 15.38 -15.22 0.63
N SER A 66 15.10 -16.35 1.27
CA SER A 66 15.38 -17.68 0.70
C SER A 66 14.60 -17.86 -0.61
N THR A 67 13.31 -17.56 -0.62
CA THR A 67 12.44 -17.69 -1.80
C THR A 67 12.87 -16.75 -2.92
N VAL A 68 13.25 -15.50 -2.62
CA VAL A 68 13.86 -14.59 -3.62
C VAL A 68 15.11 -15.22 -4.25
N ASN A 69 15.99 -15.82 -3.45
CA ASN A 69 17.23 -16.40 -3.95
C ASN A 69 17.00 -17.64 -4.82
N GLU A 70 15.95 -18.41 -4.55
CA GLU A 70 15.57 -19.59 -5.32
C GLU A 70 14.79 -19.26 -6.59
N ARG A 71 13.79 -18.37 -6.49
CA ARG A 71 12.83 -18.04 -7.57
C ARG A 71 13.25 -16.82 -8.40
N GLY A 72 14.18 -16.02 -7.89
CA GLY A 72 14.81 -14.91 -8.58
C GLY A 72 14.09 -13.57 -8.44
N GLU A 73 12.85 -13.45 -8.92
CA GLU A 73 12.12 -12.17 -8.90
C GLU A 73 10.81 -12.22 -8.12
N VAL A 74 10.43 -11.05 -7.61
CA VAL A 74 9.16 -10.81 -6.93
C VAL A 74 8.29 -9.97 -7.85
N ARG A 75 7.02 -10.29 -7.98
CA ARG A 75 6.06 -9.59 -8.83
C ARG A 75 4.89 -9.06 -8.04
N VAL A 76 4.32 -7.95 -8.52
CA VAL A 76 3.07 -7.39 -8.02
C VAL A 76 1.92 -8.19 -8.62
N LEU A 77 0.97 -8.62 -7.79
CA LEU A 77 -0.26 -9.27 -8.23
C LEU A 77 -0.96 -8.42 -9.29
N GLU A 78 -1.44 -9.03 -10.37
CA GLU A 78 -1.96 -8.27 -11.53
C GLU A 78 -3.18 -7.38 -11.20
N SER A 79 -3.97 -7.78 -10.21
CA SER A 79 -5.11 -7.00 -9.71
C SER A 79 -4.70 -5.88 -8.75
N ALA A 80 -3.48 -5.92 -8.20
CA ALA A 80 -3.00 -4.92 -7.26
C ALA A 80 -2.66 -3.61 -7.98
N ARG A 81 -3.03 -2.50 -7.34
CA ARG A 81 -2.79 -1.15 -7.85
C ARG A 81 -1.79 -0.46 -6.95
N VAL A 82 -0.62 -0.18 -7.50
CA VAL A 82 0.49 0.46 -6.79
C VAL A 82 0.69 1.88 -7.31
N ALA A 83 0.77 2.85 -6.40
CA ALA A 83 1.13 4.23 -6.71
C ALA A 83 2.07 4.78 -5.62
N TYR A 84 2.70 5.92 -5.89
CA TYR A 84 3.56 6.59 -4.91
C TYR A 84 3.45 8.11 -5.01
N MET A 85 3.85 8.80 -3.95
CA MET A 85 4.09 10.23 -3.91
C MET A 85 5.45 10.51 -3.26
N THR A 86 6.21 11.47 -3.78
CA THR A 86 7.50 11.86 -3.18
C THR A 86 7.33 12.99 -2.18
N SER A 87 8.33 13.22 -1.32
CA SER A 87 8.35 14.32 -0.34
C SER A 87 8.20 15.70 -0.97
N ASP A 88 8.65 15.91 -2.21
CA ASP A 88 8.46 17.19 -2.91
C ASP A 88 6.96 17.51 -3.15
N THR A 89 6.12 16.48 -3.09
CA THR A 89 4.67 16.57 -3.21
C THR A 89 3.95 16.66 -1.86
N LEU A 90 4.63 16.36 -0.76
CA LEU A 90 4.08 16.32 0.60
C LEU A 90 4.61 17.50 1.41
N ASP A 91 3.75 18.12 2.21
CA ASP A 91 4.16 19.21 3.12
C ASP A 91 4.18 18.69 4.55
N ASP A 92 5.08 17.74 4.82
CA ASP A 92 5.19 17.04 6.10
C ASP A 92 6.37 17.52 6.97
N GLY A 93 7.00 18.63 6.58
CA GLY A 93 8.18 19.15 7.26
C GLY A 93 9.44 18.28 7.11
N GLY A 94 9.49 17.41 6.09
CA GLY A 94 10.64 16.55 5.80
C GLY A 94 10.73 15.30 6.66
N GLN A 95 9.60 14.88 7.26
CA GLN A 95 9.55 13.69 8.12
C GLN A 95 9.54 12.39 7.32
N SER A 96 9.03 12.42 6.09
CA SER A 96 9.04 11.31 5.15
C SER A 96 9.77 11.67 3.86
N ARG A 97 10.22 10.63 3.15
CA ARG A 97 10.69 10.68 1.76
C ARG A 97 9.54 10.58 0.78
N GLY A 98 8.40 10.06 1.21
CA GLY A 98 7.22 9.88 0.38
C GLY A 98 6.18 8.96 1.01
N MET A 99 5.23 8.55 0.19
CA MET A 99 4.22 7.54 0.52
C MET A 99 4.08 6.55 -0.63
N VAL A 100 3.82 5.30 -0.29
CA VAL A 100 3.37 4.26 -1.21
C VAL A 100 1.92 3.93 -0.94
N PHE A 101 1.18 3.65 -2.01
CA PHE A 101 -0.23 3.29 -1.97
C PHE A 101 -0.40 1.94 -2.66
N VAL A 102 -0.99 0.97 -1.97
CA VAL A 102 -1.29 -0.36 -2.53
C VAL A 102 -2.71 -0.73 -2.16
N ASN A 103 -3.56 -0.94 -3.17
CA ASN A 103 -4.96 -1.33 -2.98
C ASN A 103 -5.75 -0.47 -1.98
N GLY A 104 -5.48 0.84 -1.96
CA GLY A 104 -6.14 1.79 -1.08
C GLY A 104 -5.54 1.91 0.32
N GLN A 105 -4.56 1.08 0.68
CA GLN A 105 -3.73 1.29 1.85
C GLN A 105 -2.63 2.30 1.53
N ALA A 106 -2.17 3.03 2.55
CA ALA A 106 -1.14 4.03 2.43
C ALA A 106 -0.07 3.81 3.52
N ALA A 107 1.20 3.80 3.12
CA ALA A 107 2.34 3.71 4.03
C ALA A 107 3.30 4.88 3.76
N SER A 108 3.73 5.55 4.83
CA SER A 108 4.75 6.60 4.76
C SER A 108 6.14 5.97 4.79
N LEU A 109 7.03 6.45 3.93
CA LEU A 109 8.38 5.91 3.76
C LEU A 109 9.41 6.95 4.16
N LYS A 110 10.36 6.58 5.02
CA LYS A 110 11.38 7.46 5.61
C LYS A 110 12.77 7.27 4.99
N SER A 111 13.04 6.08 4.48
CA SER A 111 14.30 5.71 3.81
C SER A 111 14.25 5.96 2.31
N ALA A 112 15.42 6.19 1.71
CA ALA A 112 15.54 6.33 0.26
C ALA A 112 15.38 4.97 -0.43
N GLU A 113 15.82 3.90 0.25
CA GLU A 113 15.76 2.53 -0.19
C GLU A 113 14.32 2.04 -0.30
N ALA A 114 13.48 2.24 0.73
CA ALA A 114 12.06 1.88 0.65
C ALA A 114 11.33 2.70 -0.42
N MET A 115 11.68 3.98 -0.58
CA MET A 115 11.11 4.82 -1.64
C MET A 115 11.47 4.30 -3.04
N GLU A 116 12.72 3.90 -3.27
CA GLU A 116 13.16 3.32 -4.55
C GLU A 116 12.46 1.99 -4.85
N VAL A 117 12.24 1.16 -3.81
CA VAL A 117 11.44 -0.07 -3.92
C VAL A 117 10.01 0.25 -4.35
N ALA A 118 9.35 1.22 -3.69
CA ALA A 118 8.00 1.64 -4.04
C ALA A 118 7.89 2.21 -5.47
N ILE A 119 8.85 3.06 -5.88
CA ILE A 119 8.93 3.60 -7.24
C ILE A 119 9.10 2.47 -8.25
N THR A 120 9.96 1.50 -7.96
CA THR A 120 10.18 0.36 -8.84
C THR A 120 8.91 -0.46 -8.99
N LEU A 121 8.29 -0.88 -7.88
CA LEU A 121 7.05 -1.65 -7.88
C LEU A 121 5.95 -0.95 -8.69
N ALA A 122 5.74 0.36 -8.48
CA ALA A 122 4.72 1.13 -9.20
C ALA A 122 4.96 1.25 -10.71
N ASN A 123 6.22 1.19 -11.16
CA ASN A 123 6.57 1.40 -12.57
C ASN A 123 6.80 0.10 -13.36
N THR A 124 7.25 -0.96 -12.70
CA THR A 124 7.66 -2.20 -13.36
C THR A 124 6.82 -3.41 -12.96
N ASN A 125 6.02 -3.31 -11.90
CA ASN A 125 5.29 -4.42 -11.27
C ASN A 125 6.20 -5.62 -10.88
N ARG A 126 7.51 -5.40 -10.75
CA ARG A 126 8.47 -6.46 -10.38
C ARG A 126 9.76 -5.92 -9.77
N LEU A 127 10.37 -6.71 -8.91
CA LEU A 127 11.70 -6.50 -8.34
C LEU A 127 12.63 -7.66 -8.72
N THR A 128 13.73 -7.33 -9.40
CA THR A 128 14.76 -8.31 -9.77
C THR A 128 15.74 -8.56 -8.60
N PRO A 129 16.52 -9.66 -8.62
CA PRO A 129 17.52 -9.91 -7.57
C PRO A 129 18.50 -8.76 -7.39
N SER A 130 18.89 -8.09 -8.47
CA SER A 130 19.81 -6.95 -8.40
C SER A 130 19.20 -5.73 -7.73
N GLN A 131 17.89 -5.50 -7.91
CA GLN A 131 17.17 -4.38 -7.29
C GLN A 131 16.94 -4.67 -5.80
N LEU A 132 16.55 -5.90 -5.45
CA LEU A 132 16.42 -6.35 -4.06
C LEU A 132 17.75 -6.23 -3.32
N LYS A 133 18.85 -6.70 -3.93
CA LYS A 133 20.19 -6.54 -3.36
C LYS A 133 20.59 -5.07 -3.17
N ALA A 134 20.26 -4.20 -4.13
CA ALA A 134 20.53 -2.77 -4.02
C ALA A 134 19.72 -2.11 -2.90
N ALA A 135 18.52 -2.60 -2.63
CA ALA A 135 17.67 -2.17 -1.51
C ALA A 135 18.08 -2.78 -0.15
N GLY A 136 19.16 -3.58 -0.10
CA GLY A 136 19.67 -4.18 1.14
C GLY A 136 19.06 -5.55 1.50
N VAL A 137 18.27 -6.16 0.62
CA VAL A 137 17.71 -7.49 0.84
C VAL A 137 18.81 -8.55 0.82
N SER A 138 19.14 -9.13 1.98
CA SER A 138 20.14 -10.20 2.12
C SER A 138 20.01 -10.98 3.43
N HIS A 139 20.52 -12.22 3.46
CA HIS A 139 20.54 -13.10 4.65
C HIS A 139 21.37 -12.57 5.84
N LYS A 140 22.14 -11.49 5.67
CA LYS A 140 23.08 -10.97 6.67
C LYS A 140 22.69 -9.60 7.21
N ALA A 141 21.44 -9.17 7.04
CA ALA A 141 20.98 -7.97 7.71
C ALA A 141 21.12 -8.19 9.22
N GLU A 142 22.14 -7.60 9.83
CA GLU A 142 22.12 -7.30 11.25
C GLU A 142 20.92 -6.35 11.40
N THR A 143 19.84 -6.86 11.98
CA THR A 143 18.59 -6.13 12.21
C THR A 143 18.85 -5.05 13.25
N ASP A 144 19.44 -3.93 12.80
CA ASP A 144 19.19 -2.66 13.46
C ASP A 144 17.69 -2.41 13.28
N GLU A 145 16.90 -2.63 14.35
CA GLU A 145 15.43 -2.58 14.36
C GLU A 145 14.84 -1.27 13.82
N GLU A 146 15.65 -0.22 13.66
CA GLU A 146 15.26 1.11 13.18
C GLU A 146 16.03 1.56 11.91
N GLY A 147 16.79 0.67 11.28
CA GLY A 147 17.60 1.01 10.10
C GLY A 147 16.78 1.15 8.81
N PRO A 148 17.34 1.79 7.74
CA PRO A 148 16.71 1.86 6.42
C PRO A 148 16.29 0.50 5.84
N GLN A 149 17.05 -0.54 6.18
CA GLN A 149 16.76 -1.91 5.75
C GLN A 149 15.54 -2.50 6.46
N ALA A 150 15.26 -2.10 7.70
CA ALA A 150 14.09 -2.57 8.45
C ALA A 150 12.79 -2.08 7.80
N GLU A 151 12.75 -0.83 7.32
CA GLU A 151 11.58 -0.30 6.60
C GLU A 151 11.37 -0.98 5.24
N VAL A 152 12.44 -1.32 4.51
CA VAL A 152 12.34 -2.12 3.27
C VAL A 152 11.79 -3.51 3.57
N GLN A 153 12.28 -4.15 4.64
CA GLN A 153 11.80 -5.46 5.08
C GLN A 153 10.32 -5.42 5.46
N GLU A 154 9.91 -4.46 6.28
CA GLU A 154 8.52 -4.28 6.70
C GLU A 154 7.61 -4.07 5.48
N LEU A 155 8.00 -3.20 4.54
CA LEU A 155 7.25 -2.96 3.32
C LEU A 155 7.09 -4.25 2.49
N LEU A 156 8.18 -4.96 2.22
CA LEU A 156 8.14 -6.15 1.38
C LEU A 156 7.37 -7.31 2.04
N LEU A 157 7.55 -7.52 3.34
CA LEU A 157 6.84 -8.57 4.08
C LEU A 157 5.35 -8.26 4.19
N SER A 158 4.96 -7.02 4.51
CA SER A 158 3.54 -6.63 4.54
C SER A 158 2.89 -6.90 3.19
N LEU A 159 3.49 -6.45 2.09
CA LEU A 159 2.93 -6.66 0.77
C LEU A 159 2.89 -8.14 0.36
N CYS A 160 3.90 -8.93 0.75
CA CYS A 160 3.92 -10.37 0.50
C CYS A 160 2.81 -11.09 1.29
N ASN A 161 2.71 -10.82 2.59
CA ASN A 161 1.74 -11.46 3.47
C ASN A 161 0.30 -11.02 3.18
N ASP A 162 0.10 -9.81 2.68
CA ASP A 162 -1.19 -9.34 2.18
C ASP A 162 -1.55 -9.91 0.78
N GLY A 163 -0.71 -10.78 0.22
CA GLY A 163 -0.93 -11.39 -1.10
C GLY A 163 -0.75 -10.44 -2.28
N MET A 164 -0.16 -9.25 -2.05
CA MET A 164 0.09 -8.26 -3.09
C MET A 164 1.34 -8.57 -3.92
N LEU A 165 2.25 -9.38 -3.36
CA LEU A 165 3.44 -9.86 -4.03
C LEU A 165 3.41 -11.39 -4.17
N TYR A 166 3.98 -11.90 -5.26
CA TYR A 166 4.13 -13.34 -5.51
C TYR A 166 5.47 -13.64 -6.19
N PHE A 167 5.88 -14.91 -6.15
CA PHE A 167 7.10 -15.40 -6.79
C PHE A 167 6.76 -16.20 -8.05
N LEU A 168 7.65 -16.15 -9.06
CA LEU A 168 7.45 -16.94 -10.26
C LEU A 168 7.52 -18.45 -9.97
N GLY A 169 6.47 -19.17 -10.37
CA GLY A 169 6.33 -20.61 -10.16
C GLY A 169 5.31 -21.00 -9.08
N ASP A 170 4.63 -20.04 -8.46
CA ASP A 170 3.51 -20.28 -7.52
C ASP A 170 2.14 -20.37 -8.24
N GLU A 171 2.08 -20.04 -9.53
CA GLU A 171 0.84 -20.01 -10.33
C GLU A 171 0.27 -21.41 -10.62
N GLU A 172 1.09 -22.47 -10.57
CA GLU A 172 0.65 -23.84 -10.92
C GLU A 172 -0.09 -24.57 -9.78
N GLU A 173 -0.01 -24.13 -8.51
CA GLU A 173 -0.63 -24.84 -7.38
C GLU A 173 -2.05 -24.35 -7.03
N ASN A 174 -2.48 -23.20 -7.56
CA ASN A 174 -3.79 -22.61 -7.23
C ASN A 174 -4.94 -22.98 -8.17
N GLU A 175 -4.66 -23.58 -9.34
CA GLU A 175 -5.72 -24.06 -10.24
C GLU A 175 -6.42 -25.33 -9.71
N ASP A 176 -5.71 -26.16 -8.95
CA ASP A 176 -6.23 -27.45 -8.46
C ASP A 176 -7.16 -27.34 -7.25
N ALA A 177 -7.16 -26.21 -6.52
CA ALA A 177 -7.99 -26.03 -5.34
C ALA A 177 -9.45 -25.65 -5.68
N ASP A 178 -9.68 -24.94 -6.79
CA ASP A 178 -11.03 -24.53 -7.22
C ASP A 178 -11.76 -25.66 -7.99
N GLU A 179 -11.06 -26.67 -8.51
CA GLU A 179 -11.72 -27.84 -9.13
C GLU A 179 -12.23 -28.87 -8.09
N ALA A 180 -11.58 -28.96 -6.93
CA ALA A 180 -11.95 -29.93 -5.89
C ALA A 180 -13.29 -29.61 -5.19
N GLU A 181 -13.70 -28.34 -5.11
CA GLU A 181 -15.00 -27.97 -4.50
C GLU A 181 -16.20 -28.18 -5.43
N VAL A 182 -15.98 -28.34 -6.74
CA VAL A 182 -17.07 -28.55 -7.71
C VAL A 182 -17.47 -30.01 -7.81
N GLU A 183 -16.55 -30.97 -7.62
CA GLU A 183 -16.88 -32.40 -7.73
C GLU A 183 -17.69 -32.94 -6.54
N GLU A 184 -17.51 -32.39 -5.32
CA GLU A 184 -18.18 -32.91 -4.12
C GLU A 184 -19.69 -32.58 -4.06
N GLN A 185 -20.18 -31.63 -4.86
CA GLN A 185 -21.61 -31.29 -4.93
C GLN A 185 -22.39 -32.11 -5.99
N THR A 186 -21.72 -32.92 -6.80
CA THR A 186 -22.36 -33.70 -7.88
C THR A 186 -22.65 -35.16 -7.54
N GLU A 187 -22.15 -35.71 -6.44
CA GLU A 187 -22.38 -37.12 -6.06
C GLU A 187 -23.56 -37.36 -5.10
N GLU A 188 -24.24 -36.32 -4.61
CA GLU A 188 -25.38 -36.45 -3.68
C GLU A 188 -26.80 -36.29 -4.31
N GLN A 189 -26.97 -36.43 -5.64
CA GLN A 189 -28.30 -36.40 -6.29
C GLN A 189 -28.72 -37.71 -6.97
#